data_AF-A0A3M2B8I7-F1
#
_entry.id   AF-A0A3M2B8I7-F1
#
_cell.length_a   1.000
_cell.length_b   1.000
_cell.length_c   1.000
_cell.angle_alpha   90.00
_cell.angle_beta   90.00
_cell.angle_gamma   90.00
#
_symmetry.space_group_name_H-M   'P 1'
#
loop_
_entity.id
_entity.type
_entity.pdbx_description
1 polymer ?
#
loop_
_entity_poly.entity_id
_entity_poly.type
_entity_poly.pdbx_seq_one_letter_code
_entity_poly.pdbx_strand_id
1 'polypeptide(L)'
;MNCFLHPHTPAIAHCEDCGQPVCEVCHVRINGKPYCEHCAVNRHPQSPLWAGVFSFFVPGLGQIYNGDWVKGVVIFLTGWLILPWLYGVVDAVVVAQAIAQGEREAATVPPGYLVLGLKIGMLGLSCLYLSLMWAVVSFVLTLDGLSSAQP
;
A
#
# COMPACT_ATOMS: atom_id res chain seq x y z
N MET A 1 9.94 25.93 -21.45
CA MET A 1 10.15 26.63 -20.17
C MET A 1 11.51 26.23 -19.62
N ASN A 2 12.22 27.17 -18.98
CA ASN A 2 13.58 26.94 -18.53
C ASN A 2 13.60 26.48 -17.08
N CYS A 3 14.71 25.87 -16.66
CA CYS A 3 14.85 25.43 -15.28
C CYS A 3 14.80 26.61 -14.31
N PHE A 4 14.16 26.40 -13.17
CA PHE A 4 14.05 27.41 -12.10
C PHE A 4 15.43 27.91 -11.61
N LEU A 5 16.40 27.01 -11.46
CA LEU A 5 17.77 27.33 -11.01
C LEU A 5 18.67 27.80 -12.17
N HIS A 6 18.39 27.37 -13.40
CA HIS A 6 19.21 27.64 -14.56
C HIS A 6 18.38 28.27 -15.69
N PRO A 7 18.25 29.61 -15.72
CA PRO A 7 17.38 30.33 -16.65
C PRO A 7 17.72 30.15 -18.13
N HIS A 8 18.94 29.69 -18.44
CA HIS A 8 19.41 29.46 -19.80
C HIS A 8 19.34 27.99 -20.25
N THR A 9 18.90 27.08 -19.37
CA THR A 9 18.78 25.65 -19.70
C THR A 9 17.32 25.22 -19.82
N PRO A 10 16.96 24.43 -20.84
CA PRO A 10 15.59 23.94 -20.98
C PRO A 10 15.25 22.93 -19.88
N ALA A 11 14.04 23.02 -19.34
CA ALA A 11 13.54 22.04 -18.39
C ALA A 11 13.01 20.80 -19.12
N ILE A 12 13.24 19.62 -18.52
CA ILE A 12 12.80 18.32 -19.07
C ILE A 12 11.66 17.70 -18.26
N ALA A 13 11.48 18.12 -17.01
CA ALA A 13 10.45 17.63 -16.10
C ALA A 13 10.02 18.72 -15.12
N HIS A 14 8.93 18.47 -14.39
CA HIS A 14 8.52 19.28 -13.25
C HIS A 14 8.70 18.47 -11.98
N CYS A 15 9.13 19.12 -10.90
CA CYS A 15 9.16 18.50 -9.58
C CYS A 15 7.73 18.11 -9.16
N GLU A 16 7.52 16.85 -8.73
CA GLU A 16 6.19 16.40 -8.28
C GLU A 16 5.68 17.11 -7.03
N ASP A 17 6.57 17.65 -6.19
CA ASP A 17 6.18 18.27 -4.92
C ASP A 17 5.88 19.77 -5.06
N CYS A 18 6.81 20.52 -5.68
CA CYS A 18 6.68 21.98 -5.79
C CYS A 18 6.17 22.44 -7.16
N GLY A 19 6.07 21.55 -8.15
CA GLY A 19 5.63 21.87 -9.52
C GLY A 19 6.63 22.68 -10.35
N GLN A 20 7.82 23.00 -9.82
CA GLN A 20 8.79 23.84 -10.53
C GLN A 20 9.50 23.07 -11.68
N PRO A 21 9.81 23.73 -12.80
CA PRO A 21 10.52 23.12 -13.92
C PRO A 21 12.00 22.88 -13.60
N VAL A 22 12.49 21.66 -13.87
CA VAL A 22 13.86 21.21 -13.60
C VAL A 22 14.55 20.70 -14.89
N CYS A 23 15.84 21.03 -15.05
CA CYS A 23 16.66 20.53 -16.16
C CYS A 23 17.24 19.14 -15.87
N GLU A 24 17.93 18.56 -16.86
CA GLU A 24 18.58 17.26 -16.76
C GLU A 24 19.60 17.17 -15.61
N VAL A 25 20.27 18.26 -15.26
CA VAL A 25 21.27 18.25 -14.18
C VAL A 25 20.63 18.41 -12.80
N CYS A 26 19.58 19.24 -12.69
CA CYS A 26 18.91 19.50 -11.41
C CYS A 26 17.83 18.48 -11.06
N HIS A 27 17.42 17.61 -11.99
CA HIS A 27 16.42 16.59 -11.70
C HIS A 27 17.04 15.44 -10.90
N VAL A 28 16.39 15.11 -9.78
CA VAL A 28 16.73 13.95 -8.96
C VAL A 28 15.57 12.96 -9.09
N ARG A 29 15.87 11.71 -9.44
CA ARG A 29 14.84 10.65 -9.51
C ARG A 29 14.82 9.86 -8.22
N ILE A 30 13.67 9.87 -7.53
CA ILE A 30 13.43 9.02 -6.37
C ILE A 30 12.18 8.19 -6.64
N ASN A 31 12.32 6.88 -6.61
CA ASN A 31 11.27 5.93 -7.00
C ASN A 31 10.70 6.25 -8.41
N GLY A 32 11.59 6.60 -9.34
CA GLY A 32 11.24 6.92 -10.73
C GLY A 32 10.51 8.25 -10.96
N LYS A 33 10.21 9.02 -9.91
CA LYS A 33 9.56 10.34 -10.03
C LYS A 33 10.59 11.47 -10.04
N PRO A 34 10.40 12.53 -10.85
CA PRO A 34 11.31 13.68 -10.90
C PRO A 34 11.04 14.65 -9.73
N TYR A 35 12.11 14.98 -9.00
CA TYR A 35 12.12 15.98 -7.94
C TYR A 35 13.24 17.01 -8.18
N CYS A 36 13.10 18.21 -7.61
CA CYS A 36 14.23 19.12 -7.46
C CYS A 36 15.11 18.71 -6.28
N GLU A 37 16.37 19.15 -6.26
CA GLU A 37 17.32 18.86 -5.18
C GLU A 37 16.77 19.15 -3.78
N HIS A 38 15.99 20.23 -3.64
CA HIS A 38 15.44 20.67 -2.37
C HIS A 38 14.33 19.75 -1.85
N CYS A 39 13.41 19.34 -2.74
CA CYS A 39 12.33 18.42 -2.38
C CYS A 39 12.83 16.98 -2.22
N ALA A 40 13.88 16.60 -2.94
CA ALA A 40 14.47 15.27 -2.91
C ALA A 40 15.03 14.90 -1.52
N VAL A 41 15.55 15.88 -0.76
CA VAL A 41 16.10 15.66 0.61
C VAL A 41 15.09 15.02 1.55
N ASN A 42 13.80 15.35 1.43
CA ASN A 42 12.75 14.83 2.29
C ASN A 42 12.09 13.56 1.74
N ARG A 43 12.61 12.98 0.66
CA ARG A 43 12.07 11.77 0.04
C ARG A 43 13.01 10.59 0.29
N HIS A 44 12.45 9.51 0.83
CA HIS A 44 13.16 8.27 1.01
C HIS A 44 12.85 7.27 -0.10
N PRO A 45 13.87 6.58 -0.64
CA PRO A 45 13.65 5.50 -1.59
C PRO A 45 12.84 4.39 -0.92
N GLN A 46 11.90 3.83 -1.66
CA GLN A 46 11.07 2.72 -1.21
C GLN A 46 11.90 1.44 -1.21
N SER A 47 11.78 0.62 -0.16
CA SER A 47 12.52 -0.64 -0.08
C SER A 47 11.66 -1.81 -0.58
N PRO A 48 12.20 -2.73 -1.38
CA PRO A 48 11.49 -3.93 -1.81
C PRO A 48 11.08 -4.85 -0.66
N LEU A 49 11.89 -4.89 0.40
CA LEU A 49 11.60 -5.66 1.61
C LEU A 49 10.29 -5.19 2.26
N TRP A 50 10.16 -3.87 2.51
CA TRP A 50 8.95 -3.30 3.09
C TRP A 50 7.73 -3.50 2.19
N ALA A 51 7.87 -3.41 0.87
CA ALA A 51 6.79 -3.72 -0.07
C ALA A 51 6.26 -5.15 0.10
N GLY A 52 7.17 -6.13 0.22
CA GLY A 52 6.83 -7.52 0.47
C GLY A 52 6.15 -7.74 1.83
N VAL A 53 6.70 -7.14 2.90
CA VAL A 53 6.11 -7.20 4.26
C VAL A 53 4.70 -6.63 4.26
N PHE A 54 4.48 -5.48 3.62
CA PHE A 54 3.16 -4.88 3.50
C PHE A 54 2.17 -5.76 2.74
N SER A 55 2.57 -6.35 1.62
CA SER A 55 1.73 -7.29 0.86
C SER A 55 1.41 -8.57 1.62
N PHE A 56 2.33 -9.05 2.47
CA PHE A 56 2.11 -10.24 3.27
C PHE A 56 0.96 -10.03 4.27
N PHE A 57 1.01 -8.96 5.06
CA PHE A 57 -0.04 -8.71 6.05
C PHE A 57 -1.35 -8.24 5.44
N VAL A 58 -1.28 -7.45 4.36
CA VAL A 58 -2.48 -6.93 3.70
C VAL A 58 -2.38 -7.13 2.18
N PRO A 59 -3.22 -8.01 1.60
CA PRO A 59 -3.30 -8.16 0.15
C PRO A 59 -3.45 -6.81 -0.55
N GLY A 60 -2.59 -6.56 -1.54
CA GLY A 60 -2.60 -5.34 -2.35
C GLY A 60 -1.85 -4.15 -1.75
N LEU A 61 -1.47 -4.18 -0.47
CA LEU A 61 -0.85 -3.03 0.18
C LEU A 61 0.55 -2.73 -0.33
N GLY A 62 1.38 -3.73 -0.62
CA GLY A 62 2.70 -3.49 -1.20
C GLY A 62 2.63 -2.84 -2.58
N GLN A 63 1.57 -3.11 -3.36
CA GLN A 63 1.35 -2.40 -4.62
C GLN A 63 0.94 -0.96 -4.44
N ILE A 64 0.13 -0.69 -3.41
CA ILE A 64 -0.16 0.69 -3.03
C ILE A 64 1.09 1.41 -2.52
N TYR A 65 1.96 0.72 -1.76
CA TYR A 65 3.24 1.24 -1.32
C TYR A 65 4.14 1.63 -2.50
N ASN A 66 4.18 0.81 -3.55
CA ASN A 66 4.88 1.09 -4.81
C ASN A 66 4.17 2.18 -5.67
N GLY A 67 2.97 2.61 -5.26
CA GLY A 67 2.16 3.63 -5.94
C GLY A 67 1.15 3.09 -6.96
N ASP A 68 1.11 1.80 -7.27
CA ASP A 68 0.10 1.22 -8.16
C ASP A 68 -1.26 1.04 -7.45
N TRP A 69 -1.99 2.14 -7.33
CA TRP A 69 -3.30 2.22 -6.66
C TRP A 69 -4.33 1.24 -7.19
N VAL A 70 -4.48 1.17 -8.51
CA VAL A 70 -5.50 0.32 -9.16
C VAL A 70 -5.21 -1.15 -8.90
N LYS A 71 -3.96 -1.60 -9.10
CA LYS A 71 -3.54 -2.98 -8.83
C LYS A 71 -3.74 -3.34 -7.36
N GLY A 72 -3.34 -2.43 -6.48
CA GLY A 72 -3.50 -2.58 -5.04
C GLY A 72 -4.95 -2.79 -4.62
N VAL A 73 -5.89 -1.99 -5.13
CA VAL A 73 -7.32 -2.13 -4.83
C VAL A 73 -7.88 -3.44 -5.37
N VAL A 74 -7.54 -3.83 -6.60
CA VAL A 74 -8.01 -5.09 -7.18
C VAL A 74 -7.53 -6.30 -6.37
N ILE A 75 -6.25 -6.35 -6.01
CA ILE A 75 -5.69 -7.43 -5.18
C ILE A 75 -6.29 -7.39 -3.77
N PHE A 76 -6.53 -6.21 -3.22
CA PHE A 76 -7.17 -6.06 -1.92
C PHE A 76 -8.58 -6.66 -1.90
N LEU A 77 -9.40 -6.34 -2.90
CA LEU A 77 -10.77 -6.82 -3.08
C LEU A 77 -10.86 -8.27 -3.55
N THR A 78 -9.76 -8.90 -3.92
CA THR A 78 -9.73 -10.32 -4.29
C THR A 78 -8.86 -11.15 -3.33
N GLY A 79 -8.31 -10.51 -2.30
CA GLY A 79 -7.31 -11.08 -1.40
C GLY A 79 -7.83 -12.13 -0.43
N TRP A 80 -9.15 -12.35 -0.35
CA TRP A 80 -9.75 -13.50 0.34
C TRP A 80 -9.52 -14.82 -0.41
N LEU A 81 -9.09 -14.77 -1.66
CA LEU A 81 -8.60 -15.95 -2.38
C LEU A 81 -7.09 -16.10 -2.15
N ILE A 82 -6.67 -17.30 -1.70
CA ILE A 82 -5.26 -17.62 -1.42
C ILE A 82 -4.34 -17.42 -2.64
N LEU A 83 -4.81 -17.78 -3.84
CA LEU A 83 -4.03 -17.67 -5.08
C LEU A 83 -3.73 -16.21 -5.51
N PRO A 84 -4.72 -15.31 -5.60
CA PRO A 84 -4.51 -13.87 -5.79
C PRO A 84 -3.64 -13.21 -4.71
N TRP A 85 -3.71 -13.66 -3.46
CA TRP A 85 -2.86 -13.14 -2.38
C TRP A 85 -1.38 -13.44 -2.62
N LEU A 86 -1.03 -14.71 -2.92
CA LEU A 86 0.36 -15.10 -3.23
C LEU A 86 0.87 -14.38 -4.48
N TYR A 87 0.05 -14.30 -5.53
CA TYR A 87 0.38 -13.55 -6.75
C TYR A 87 0.69 -12.08 -6.43
N GLY A 88 -0.15 -11.43 -5.60
CA GLY A 88 0.04 -10.04 -5.21
C GLY A 88 1.30 -9.78 -4.40
N VAL A 89 1.76 -10.74 -3.59
CA VAL A 89 3.05 -10.64 -2.87
C VAL A 89 4.21 -10.66 -3.84
N VAL A 90 4.24 -11.61 -4.78
CA VAL A 90 5.31 -11.73 -5.79
C VAL A 90 5.34 -10.48 -6.69
N ASP A 91 4.18 -10.08 -7.21
CA ASP A 91 4.04 -8.88 -8.05
C ASP A 91 4.53 -7.62 -7.31
N ALA A 92 4.29 -7.51 -5.99
CA ALA A 92 4.74 -6.35 -5.22
C ALA A 92 6.26 -6.26 -5.05
N VAL A 93 6.92 -7.41 -4.86
CA VAL A 93 8.39 -7.44 -4.76
C VAL A 93 9.02 -7.13 -6.12
N VAL A 94 8.51 -7.72 -7.20
CA VAL A 94 9.03 -7.50 -8.57
C VAL A 94 8.85 -6.03 -8.98
N VAL A 95 7.70 -5.43 -8.72
CA VAL A 95 7.47 -4.01 -9.01
C VAL A 95 8.41 -3.11 -8.20
N ALA A 96 8.61 -3.40 -6.92
CA ALA A 96 9.52 -2.61 -6.09
C ALA A 96 10.97 -2.71 -6.59
N GLN A 97 11.39 -3.88 -7.07
CA GLN A 97 12.69 -4.07 -7.71
C GLN A 97 12.82 -3.25 -9.00
N ALA A 98 11.79 -3.25 -9.85
CA ALA A 98 11.77 -2.46 -11.08
C ALA A 98 11.85 -0.95 -10.81
N ILE A 99 11.18 -0.46 -9.76
CA ILE A 99 11.26 0.94 -9.31
C ILE A 99 12.68 1.27 -8.81
N ALA A 100 13.30 0.36 -8.03
CA ALA A 100 14.66 0.54 -7.53
C ALA A 100 15.70 0.56 -8.66
N GLN A 101 15.46 -0.18 -9.74
CA GLN A 101 16.30 -0.21 -10.94
C GLN A 101 16.03 0.98 -11.89
N GLY A 102 15.00 1.79 -11.63
CA GLY A 102 14.63 2.93 -12.46
C GLY A 102 13.87 2.56 -13.74
N GLU A 103 13.46 1.31 -13.89
CA GLU A 103 12.71 0.81 -15.05
C GLU A 103 11.23 1.22 -15.00
N ARG A 104 10.72 1.61 -13.82
CA ARG A 104 9.29 1.95 -13.61
C ARG A 104 9.11 3.12 -12.65
N GLU A 105 8.18 4.01 -12.98
CA GLU A 105 7.85 5.19 -12.17
C GLU A 105 6.84 4.84 -11.06
N ALA A 106 7.10 5.29 -9.83
CA ALA A 106 6.16 5.15 -8.71
C ALA A 106 4.98 6.12 -8.86
N ALA A 107 3.86 5.83 -8.21
CA ALA A 107 2.78 6.81 -8.01
C ALA A 107 2.79 7.43 -6.60
N THR A 108 2.10 8.56 -6.45
CA THR A 108 2.22 9.53 -5.33
C THR A 108 1.81 8.96 -3.96
N VAL A 109 2.08 9.74 -2.89
CA VAL A 109 1.86 9.37 -1.49
C VAL A 109 0.48 8.71 -1.31
N PRO A 110 0.41 7.45 -0.87
CA PRO A 110 -0.76 6.65 -1.17
C PRO A 110 -1.83 6.84 -0.06
N PRO A 111 -3.12 7.07 -0.38
CA PRO A 111 -4.27 6.76 0.50
C PRO A 111 -4.30 5.32 1.11
N GLY A 112 -3.25 4.51 0.95
CA GLY A 112 -3.17 3.09 1.30
C GLY A 112 -3.06 2.91 2.79
N TYR A 113 -2.51 3.91 3.47
CA TYR A 113 -2.56 4.01 4.92
C TYR A 113 -4.00 4.07 5.44
N LEU A 114 -4.93 4.70 4.70
CA LEU A 114 -6.36 4.71 5.02
C LEU A 114 -6.99 3.33 4.80
N VAL A 115 -6.65 2.65 3.71
CA VAL A 115 -7.13 1.29 3.40
C VAL A 115 -6.56 0.24 4.37
N LEU A 116 -5.31 0.40 4.80
CA LEU A 116 -4.65 -0.40 5.84
C LEU A 116 -5.37 -0.24 7.18
N GLY A 117 -5.65 1.01 7.58
CA GLY A 117 -6.42 1.31 8.79
C GLY A 117 -7.82 0.68 8.74
N LEU A 118 -8.51 0.78 7.60
CA LEU A 118 -9.83 0.19 7.41
C LEU A 118 -9.80 -1.34 7.56
N LYS A 119 -8.81 -2.04 6.98
CA LYS A 119 -8.74 -3.51 7.03
C LYS A 119 -8.36 -4.05 8.40
N ILE A 120 -7.40 -3.44 9.10
CA ILE A 120 -7.03 -3.83 10.47
C ILE A 120 -8.23 -3.64 11.40
N GLY A 121 -8.98 -2.55 11.23
CA GLY A 121 -10.23 -2.32 11.96
C GLY A 121 -11.29 -3.39 11.66
N MET A 122 -11.44 -3.77 10.39
CA MET A 122 -12.43 -4.76 9.95
C MET A 122 -12.09 -6.19 10.40
N LEU A 123 -10.80 -6.56 10.46
CA LEU A 123 -10.34 -7.83 11.02
C LEU A 123 -10.60 -7.91 12.53
N GLY A 124 -10.32 -6.82 13.25
CA GLY A 124 -10.66 -6.72 14.68
C GLY A 124 -12.15 -6.88 14.93
N LEU A 125 -12.99 -6.18 14.16
CA LEU A 125 -14.45 -6.27 14.26
C LEU A 125 -14.99 -7.66 13.90
N SER A 126 -14.43 -8.33 12.89
CA SER A 126 -14.87 -9.67 12.48
C SER A 126 -14.47 -10.75 13.47
N CYS A 127 -13.26 -10.70 14.05
CA CYS A 127 -12.88 -11.59 15.16
C CYS A 127 -13.76 -11.39 16.38
N LEU A 128 -14.05 -10.12 16.72
CA LEU A 128 -14.93 -9.79 17.85
C LEU A 128 -16.37 -10.28 17.61
N TYR A 129 -16.90 -10.11 16.40
CA TYR A 129 -18.21 -10.62 15.99
C TYR A 129 -18.31 -12.15 16.08
N LEU A 130 -17.33 -12.88 15.52
CA LEU A 130 -17.30 -14.34 15.57
C LEU A 130 -17.18 -14.87 17.00
N SER A 131 -16.37 -14.21 17.85
CA SER A 131 -16.26 -14.56 19.27
C SER A 131 -17.58 -14.38 20.02
N LEU A 132 -18.33 -13.30 19.70
CA LEU A 132 -19.62 -13.01 20.32
C LEU A 132 -20.67 -14.03 19.88
N MET A 133 -20.72 -14.35 18.59
CA MET A 133 -21.62 -15.39 18.06
C MET A 133 -21.35 -16.76 18.70
N TRP A 134 -20.08 -17.15 18.85
CA TRP A 134 -19.72 -18.39 19.53
C TRP A 134 -20.14 -18.41 21.00
N ALA A 135 -19.96 -17.29 21.71
CA ALA A 135 -20.37 -17.15 23.10
C ALA A 135 -21.91 -17.27 23.26
N VAL A 136 -22.68 -16.65 22.37
CA VAL A 136 -24.14 -16.73 22.36
C VAL A 136 -24.61 -18.16 22.09
N VAL A 137 -24.06 -18.84 21.08
CA VAL A 137 -24.40 -20.23 20.76
C VAL A 137 -24.09 -21.15 21.94
N SER A 138 -22.93 -20.99 22.57
CA SER A 138 -22.54 -21.78 23.74
C SER A 138 -23.50 -21.57 24.92
N PHE A 139 -23.92 -20.32 25.15
CA PHE A 139 -24.87 -19.98 26.19
C PHE A 139 -26.26 -20.61 25.95
N VAL A 140 -26.78 -20.54 24.73
CA VAL A 140 -28.07 -21.16 24.36
C VAL A 140 -28.03 -22.67 24.56
N LEU A 141 -26.99 -23.34 24.06
CA LEU A 141 -26.82 -24.79 24.25
C LEU A 141 -26.75 -25.18 25.73
N THR A 142 -26.16 -24.32 26.56
CA THR A 142 -26.10 -24.55 28.01
C THR A 142 -27.49 -24.43 28.66
N LEU A 143 -28.31 -23.45 28.24
CA LEU A 143 -29.69 -23.30 28.73
C LEU A 143 -30.60 -24.47 28.32
N ASP A 144 -30.50 -24.93 27.07
CA ASP A 144 -31.24 -26.09 26.60
C ASP A 144 -30.83 -27.38 27.35
N GLY A 145 -29.54 -27.51 27.67
CA GLY A 145 -29.03 -28.58 28.53
C GLY A 145 -29.58 -28.54 29.95
N LEU A 146 -29.79 -27.35 30.53
CA LEU A 146 -30.40 -27.20 31.85
C LEU A 146 -31.90 -27.51 31.85
N SER A 147 -32.61 -27.14 30.79
CA SER A 147 -34.05 -27.42 30.60
C SER A 147 -34.34 -28.92 30.48
N SER A 148 -33.47 -29.65 29.78
CA SER A 148 -33.59 -31.11 29.59
C SER A 148 -33.14 -31.95 30.79
N ALA A 149 -32.53 -31.34 31.80
CA ALA A 149 -32.07 -32.00 33.03
C ALA A 149 -33.09 -31.93 34.19
N GLN A 150 -34.23 -31.26 34.00
CA GLN A 150 -35.35 -31.35 34.95
C GLN A 150 -36.07 -32.69 34.78
N PRO A 151 -36.20 -33.50 35.85
CA PRO A 151 -36.84 -34.82 35.82
C PRO A 151 -38.37 -34.76 35.63
#